data_AF-A0A812VMT9-F1
#
_entry.id   AF-A0A812VMT9-F1
#
_cell.length_a   1.000
_cell.length_b   1.000
_cell.length_c   1.000
_cell.angle_alpha   90.00
_cell.angle_beta   90.00
_cell.angle_gamma   90.00
#
_symmetry.space_group_name_H-M   'P 1'
#
loop_
_entity.id
_entity.type
_entity.pdbx_description
1 polymer ?
#
loop_
_entity_poly.entity_id
_entity_poly.type
_entity_poly.pdbx_seq_one_letter_code
_entity_poly.pdbx_strand_id
1 'polypeptide(L)'
;MCFSIIGVTTPHARHRSNLAAGCHRGWRVRNIAGPAGSQTDLTFFNNSAHASGFGWHLKPPHAPPTLNVFQNFTAFRCSTGMFYYGTGNIFHDDHRFIECGTGHFMNHLSNGPHTAPFYHNLVLVGNIAENPTFSKGGVGIRGPKDNEYFYVSGLTVINYFTSAPLHGCFETTCTMRYERIRWFNSSRRTFSYDGQSGIFWDMDGTLTGYPNGFVSLNYEYNHFPGICSVVDEHVNGVMCGASDGSVRMRRLLVNEQQPWQLDGKDMNVQTSAGFDRVKYDTKKLSGWPVVIVENQTFDMRVDDPNDFQELAFTYSVRPYVFEALGYIYNQTTPMDEAIIVHVNFTDWRDHYDASDSRALLPQVVPSSGRLVQGGADAVRCFYKEPGAIIVNCARRTGSASVEVRGDVEIYWLPMTEANMQEACSGYLKDYGQTLLDALQKGKTVAVHCQEGVHRSLEFAKQLHLLATSTSGDKGSDEPGPRLAPLAEIAEAGGECSDDDGS
;
A
#
# COMPACT_ATOMS: atom_id res chain seq x y z
N MET A 1 21.37 29.37 -13.28
CA MET A 1 21.41 28.52 -14.49
C MET A 1 21.10 27.09 -14.03
N CYS A 2 19.90 26.58 -14.31
CA CYS A 2 19.47 25.27 -13.82
C CYS A 2 19.45 24.25 -14.96
N PHE A 3 20.55 23.52 -15.12
CA PHE A 3 20.60 22.33 -15.96
C PHE A 3 21.43 21.28 -15.25
N SER A 4 20.77 20.25 -14.74
CA SER A 4 21.41 18.96 -14.57
C SER A 4 20.38 17.86 -14.79
N ILE A 5 20.21 17.51 -16.05
CA ILE A 5 19.53 16.29 -16.46
C ILE A 5 20.63 15.26 -16.68
N ILE A 6 20.66 14.25 -15.81
CA ILE A 6 21.38 13.02 -16.12
C ILE A 6 20.52 12.27 -17.13
N GLY A 7 20.89 12.38 -18.41
CA GLY A 7 20.38 11.56 -19.49
C GLY A 7 21.46 10.58 -19.89
N VAL A 8 21.28 9.30 -19.56
CA VAL A 8 22.29 8.27 -19.85
C VAL A 8 21.86 7.54 -21.09
N THR A 9 22.41 7.95 -22.24
CA THR A 9 22.27 7.24 -23.52
C THR A 9 23.55 6.48 -23.89
N THR A 10 24.61 6.59 -23.08
CA THR A 10 25.88 5.91 -23.31
C THR A 10 26.23 5.03 -22.09
N PRO A 11 26.80 3.83 -22.28
CA PRO A 11 27.11 2.88 -21.19
C PRO A 11 28.09 3.38 -20.10
N HIS A 12 28.58 4.62 -20.19
CA HIS A 12 29.60 5.17 -19.28
C HIS A 12 29.41 6.66 -18.98
N ALA A 13 28.18 7.11 -18.72
CA ALA A 13 27.95 8.48 -18.27
C ALA A 13 28.56 8.69 -16.87
N ARG A 14 29.66 9.47 -16.80
CA ARG A 14 30.34 9.84 -15.54
C ARG A 14 29.87 11.22 -15.09
N HIS A 15 29.14 11.30 -13.98
CA HIS A 15 28.73 12.55 -13.37
C HIS A 15 29.55 12.78 -12.09
N ARG A 16 30.63 13.56 -12.20
CA ARG A 16 31.58 13.77 -11.11
C ARG A 16 31.84 15.24 -10.80
N SER A 17 31.98 15.58 -9.51
CA SER A 17 32.49 16.88 -9.04
C SER A 17 31.68 18.11 -9.51
N ASN A 18 30.36 17.98 -9.62
CA ASN A 18 29.50 19.08 -10.08
C ASN A 18 28.71 19.73 -8.93
N LEU A 19 28.25 20.96 -9.16
CA LEU A 19 27.40 21.73 -8.26
C LEU A 19 26.09 22.15 -8.95
N ALA A 20 24.96 21.91 -8.28
CA ALA A 20 23.66 22.51 -8.62
C ALA A 20 23.27 23.53 -7.53
N ALA A 21 22.90 24.76 -7.89
CA ALA A 21 22.59 25.80 -6.90
C ALA A 21 21.39 26.65 -7.28
N GLY A 22 20.53 26.99 -6.30
CA GLY A 22 19.41 27.91 -6.47
C GLY A 22 18.30 27.40 -7.39
N CYS A 23 18.14 26.08 -7.51
CA CYS A 23 17.20 25.46 -8.44
C CYS A 23 15.98 24.89 -7.74
N HIS A 24 14.81 24.91 -8.38
CA HIS A 24 13.64 24.20 -7.83
C HIS A 24 13.94 22.69 -7.67
N ARG A 25 14.70 22.10 -8.60
CA ARG A 25 15.24 20.74 -8.53
C ARG A 25 16.72 20.81 -8.86
N GLY A 26 17.57 20.36 -7.94
CA GLY A 26 19.03 20.28 -8.09
C GLY A 26 19.41 19.19 -9.10
N TRP A 27 19.91 18.06 -8.62
CA TRP A 27 20.19 16.91 -9.47
C TRP A 27 18.91 16.18 -9.86
N ARG A 28 18.70 15.94 -11.16
CA ARG A 28 17.58 15.14 -11.62
C ARG A 28 18.03 14.04 -12.58
N VAL A 29 17.67 12.81 -12.22
CA VAL A 29 17.73 11.69 -13.16
C VAL A 29 16.36 11.55 -13.81
N ARG A 30 16.29 11.73 -15.13
CA ARG A 30 15.02 11.69 -15.89
C ARG A 30 14.81 10.39 -16.65
N ASN A 31 15.89 9.74 -17.09
CA ASN A 31 15.82 8.50 -17.81
C ASN A 31 17.12 7.73 -17.62
N ILE A 32 17.00 6.50 -17.14
CA ILE A 32 18.08 5.53 -17.13
C ILE A 32 17.65 4.47 -18.14
N ALA A 33 17.69 4.86 -19.41
CA ALA A 33 17.35 3.97 -20.51
C ALA A 33 18.62 3.25 -20.95
N GLY A 34 18.64 1.95 -20.69
CA GLY A 34 19.53 1.01 -21.37
C GLY A 34 18.72 -0.23 -21.72
N PRO A 35 19.19 -1.08 -22.66
CA PRO A 35 18.60 -2.40 -22.89
C PRO A 35 18.33 -3.12 -21.56
N ALA A 36 17.25 -3.89 -21.47
CA ALA A 36 17.05 -4.79 -20.34
C ALA A 36 18.32 -5.67 -20.19
N GLY A 37 18.97 -5.61 -19.02
CA GLY A 37 20.26 -6.28 -18.78
C GLY A 37 21.53 -5.48 -19.13
N SER A 38 21.42 -4.27 -19.69
CA SER A 38 22.58 -3.38 -19.80
C SER A 38 22.89 -2.76 -18.43
N GLN A 39 24.10 -2.98 -17.94
CA GLN A 39 24.67 -2.24 -16.82
C GLN A 39 24.78 -0.78 -17.24
N THR A 40 23.78 0.03 -16.89
CA THR A 40 23.95 1.47 -16.88
C THR A 40 24.60 1.82 -15.55
N ASP A 41 25.91 1.59 -15.47
CA ASP A 41 26.74 1.98 -14.33
C ASP A 41 26.71 3.51 -14.21
N LEU A 42 25.74 4.01 -13.46
CA LEU A 42 25.63 5.42 -13.14
C LEU A 42 26.66 5.76 -12.09
N THR A 43 27.85 6.15 -12.54
CA THR A 43 28.84 6.71 -11.63
C THR A 43 28.48 8.15 -11.28
N PHE A 44 27.82 8.32 -10.14
CA PHE A 44 27.56 9.61 -9.50
C PHE A 44 28.49 9.75 -8.30
N PHE A 45 29.49 10.63 -8.41
CA PHE A 45 30.56 10.74 -7.42
C PHE A 45 30.88 12.21 -7.10
N ASN A 46 30.94 12.58 -5.83
CA ASN A 46 31.40 13.90 -5.38
C ASN A 46 30.56 15.07 -5.92
N ASN A 47 29.24 14.91 -6.02
CA ASN A 47 28.36 16.00 -6.49
C ASN A 47 27.73 16.73 -5.31
N SER A 48 27.31 17.97 -5.55
CA SER A 48 26.68 18.80 -4.52
C SER A 48 25.45 19.55 -5.03
N ALA A 49 24.52 19.82 -4.12
CA ALA A 49 23.38 20.69 -4.34
C ALA A 49 23.26 21.71 -3.22
N HIS A 50 23.01 22.97 -3.58
CA HIS A 50 22.94 24.09 -2.65
C HIS A 50 21.64 24.89 -2.82
N ALA A 51 20.98 25.25 -1.73
CA ALA A 51 19.81 26.15 -1.72
C ALA A 51 18.77 25.82 -2.82
N SER A 52 18.47 24.53 -2.99
CA SER A 52 17.58 24.03 -4.03
C SER A 52 16.31 23.44 -3.41
N GLY A 53 15.19 23.39 -4.14
CA GLY A 53 13.97 22.74 -3.64
C GLY A 53 14.23 21.26 -3.34
N PHE A 54 14.87 20.56 -4.27
CA PHE A 54 15.38 19.20 -4.07
C PHE A 54 16.90 19.17 -4.30
N GLY A 55 17.69 18.57 -3.41
CA GLY A 55 19.12 18.36 -3.63
C GLY A 55 19.33 17.35 -4.75
N TRP A 56 18.69 16.18 -4.61
CA TRP A 56 18.58 15.17 -5.64
C TRP A 56 17.12 14.69 -5.76
N HIS A 57 16.60 14.65 -6.97
CA HIS A 57 15.29 14.13 -7.32
C HIS A 57 15.43 13.02 -8.38
N LEU A 58 15.10 11.78 -8.05
CA LEU A 58 15.06 10.67 -9.01
C LEU A 58 13.62 10.32 -9.39
N LYS A 59 13.27 10.52 -10.67
CA LYS A 59 11.95 10.20 -11.26
C LYS A 59 12.08 10.06 -12.78
N PRO A 60 11.57 9.00 -13.43
CA PRO A 60 10.59 7.96 -12.98
C PRO A 60 11.18 6.88 -12.06
N PRO A 61 10.38 5.88 -11.61
CA PRO A 61 10.90 4.69 -10.94
C PRO A 61 12.11 4.08 -11.62
N HIS A 62 13.10 3.71 -10.81
CA HIS A 62 14.35 3.10 -11.24
C HIS A 62 14.63 1.83 -10.45
N ALA A 63 14.37 0.67 -11.06
CA ALA A 63 14.67 -0.64 -10.50
C ALA A 63 15.73 -1.34 -11.36
N PRO A 64 17.01 -0.92 -11.29
CA PRO A 64 18.09 -1.52 -12.05
C PRO A 64 18.21 -3.01 -11.70
N PRO A 65 18.53 -3.87 -12.68
CA PRO A 65 18.72 -5.29 -12.45
C PRO A 65 19.95 -5.59 -11.58
N THR A 66 20.88 -4.63 -11.46
CA THR A 66 22.12 -4.72 -10.69
C THR A 66 22.22 -3.58 -9.68
N LEU A 67 23.08 -3.75 -8.67
CA LEU A 67 23.32 -2.74 -7.65
C LEU A 67 23.98 -1.49 -8.26
N ASN A 68 23.30 -0.35 -8.19
CA ASN A 68 23.86 0.94 -8.58
C ASN A 68 24.40 1.66 -7.35
N VAL A 69 25.67 2.09 -7.42
CA VAL A 69 26.37 2.75 -6.32
C VAL A 69 26.52 4.25 -6.59
N PHE A 70 26.10 5.05 -5.63
CA PHE A 70 26.21 6.51 -5.66
C PHE A 70 27.00 6.99 -4.45
N GLN A 71 28.03 7.78 -4.67
CA GLN A 71 29.01 8.08 -3.63
C GLN A 71 29.20 9.58 -3.42
N ASN A 72 29.42 9.97 -2.17
CA ASN A 72 29.89 11.29 -1.78
C ASN A 72 29.00 12.42 -2.35
N PHE A 73 27.72 12.41 -2.02
CA PHE A 73 26.80 13.48 -2.40
C PHE A 73 26.54 14.42 -1.22
N THR A 74 26.54 15.73 -1.45
CA THR A 74 26.20 16.72 -0.41
C THR A 74 25.01 17.57 -0.83
N ALA A 75 23.92 17.57 -0.06
CA ALA A 75 22.84 18.55 -0.17
C ALA A 75 22.93 19.54 0.99
N PHE A 76 23.03 20.83 0.70
CA PHE A 76 23.11 21.90 1.69
C PHE A 76 21.97 22.90 1.51
N ARG A 77 21.22 23.18 2.58
CA ARG A 77 20.10 24.13 2.61
C ARG A 77 19.04 23.86 1.54
N CYS A 78 18.79 22.59 1.23
CA CYS A 78 17.73 22.22 0.30
C CYS A 78 16.39 22.05 1.04
N SER A 79 15.25 22.24 0.39
CA SER A 79 13.97 21.90 1.05
C SER A 79 13.90 20.40 1.34
N THR A 80 14.31 19.57 0.36
CA THR A 80 14.53 18.14 0.53
C THR A 80 15.93 17.75 0.03
N GLY A 81 16.76 17.10 0.84
CA GLY A 81 18.10 16.66 0.45
C GLY A 81 18.06 15.66 -0.69
N MET A 82 17.22 14.63 -0.56
CA MET A 82 16.97 13.63 -1.60
C MET A 82 15.51 13.16 -1.62
N PHE A 83 14.93 13.06 -2.83
CA PHE A 83 13.58 12.58 -3.08
C PHE A 83 13.59 11.44 -4.11
N TYR A 84 12.98 10.32 -3.74
CA TYR A 84 12.85 9.13 -4.58
C TYR A 84 11.41 8.77 -4.89
N TYR A 85 11.22 8.24 -6.10
CA TYR A 85 9.95 7.68 -6.54
C TYR A 85 10.17 6.29 -7.12
N GLY A 86 10.03 5.22 -6.34
CA GLY A 86 10.12 3.82 -6.79
C GLY A 86 11.54 3.38 -7.14
N THR A 87 12.27 2.75 -6.21
CA THR A 87 13.64 2.28 -6.51
C THR A 87 13.94 0.86 -6.08
N GLY A 88 14.80 0.16 -6.82
CA GLY A 88 15.39 -1.12 -6.42
C GLY A 88 16.90 -1.11 -6.58
N ASN A 89 17.64 -1.95 -5.86
CA ASN A 89 19.08 -2.15 -6.04
C ASN A 89 19.91 -0.85 -6.13
N ILE A 90 19.74 0.06 -5.17
CA ILE A 90 20.54 1.29 -5.06
C ILE A 90 21.28 1.30 -3.73
N PHE A 91 22.54 1.72 -3.76
CA PHE A 91 23.42 1.90 -2.61
C PHE A 91 23.98 3.33 -2.60
N HIS A 92 23.80 4.03 -1.48
CA HIS A 92 24.34 5.37 -1.25
C HIS A 92 25.46 5.34 -0.24
N ASP A 93 26.62 5.88 -0.58
CA ASP A 93 27.81 5.87 0.26
C ASP A 93 28.29 7.29 0.57
N ASP A 94 28.56 7.61 1.83
CA ASP A 94 29.11 8.90 2.27
C ASP A 94 28.26 10.12 1.85
N HIS A 95 26.94 9.99 1.87
CA HIS A 95 26.02 11.10 1.62
C HIS A 95 25.94 12.07 2.81
N ARG A 96 25.71 13.35 2.54
CA ARG A 96 25.59 14.41 3.56
C ARG A 96 24.39 15.31 3.28
N PHE A 97 23.46 15.39 4.22
CA PHE A 97 22.33 16.34 4.15
C PHE A 97 22.47 17.34 5.29
N ILE A 98 22.69 18.60 4.92
CA ILE A 98 23.08 19.66 5.85
C ILE A 98 22.05 20.77 5.75
N GLU A 99 21.40 21.10 6.87
CA GLU A 99 20.34 22.12 6.99
C GLU A 99 19.23 21.96 5.95
N CYS A 100 18.89 20.72 5.60
CA CYS A 100 17.79 20.43 4.68
C CYS A 100 16.47 20.32 5.47
N GLY A 101 15.36 20.85 4.94
CA GLY A 101 14.05 20.75 5.61
C GLY A 101 13.63 19.29 5.86
N THR A 102 13.86 18.44 4.86
CA THR A 102 13.84 16.98 4.97
C THR A 102 15.12 16.41 4.38
N GLY A 103 15.86 15.55 5.07
CA GLY A 103 17.07 14.94 4.51
C GLY A 103 16.74 13.98 3.36
N HIS A 104 15.95 12.95 3.64
CA HIS A 104 15.51 11.93 2.70
C HIS A 104 13.98 11.75 2.71
N PHE A 105 13.39 11.60 1.52
CA PHE A 105 12.01 11.20 1.32
C PHE A 105 11.92 10.16 0.20
N MET A 106 11.22 9.04 0.45
CA MET A 106 11.02 7.99 -0.54
C MET A 106 9.55 7.62 -0.68
N ASN A 107 9.06 7.62 -1.92
CA ASN A 107 7.65 7.30 -2.20
C ASN A 107 7.39 5.82 -2.50
N HIS A 108 8.38 5.01 -2.85
CA HIS A 108 8.23 3.56 -3.03
C HIS A 108 9.61 2.94 -3.15
N LEU A 109 9.80 1.76 -2.59
CA LEU A 109 10.98 0.92 -2.79
C LEU A 109 10.49 -0.34 -3.49
N SER A 110 10.92 -0.56 -4.72
CA SER A 110 10.58 -1.73 -5.53
C SER A 110 11.76 -2.67 -5.50
N ASN A 111 11.69 -3.76 -4.73
CA ASN A 111 12.47 -5.02 -4.83
C ASN A 111 12.81 -5.56 -3.43
N GLY A 112 13.04 -6.88 -3.39
CA GLY A 112 13.37 -7.70 -2.22
C GLY A 112 14.62 -7.28 -1.43
N PRO A 113 15.07 -8.11 -0.48
CA PRO A 113 16.14 -7.76 0.45
C PRO A 113 17.39 -7.36 -0.33
N HIS A 114 17.86 -6.14 -0.10
CA HIS A 114 19.12 -5.70 -0.64
C HIS A 114 20.26 -6.40 0.11
N THR A 115 21.25 -6.92 -0.62
CA THR A 115 22.50 -7.45 -0.03
C THR A 115 23.40 -6.35 0.55
N ALA A 116 22.96 -5.10 0.49
CA ALA A 116 23.69 -3.92 0.94
C ALA A 116 22.69 -2.89 1.51
N PRO A 117 23.11 -2.02 2.45
CA PRO A 117 22.24 -0.98 2.96
C PRO A 117 21.87 0.02 1.87
N PHE A 118 20.68 0.61 1.95
CA PHE A 118 20.30 1.72 1.09
C PHE A 118 21.22 2.93 1.32
N TYR A 119 21.61 3.17 2.57
CA TYR A 119 22.61 4.16 2.96
C TYR A 119 23.75 3.53 3.76
N HIS A 120 24.97 3.84 3.37
CA HIS A 120 26.20 3.62 4.10
C HIS A 120 26.84 4.97 4.43
N ASN A 121 27.21 5.20 5.69
CA ASN A 121 27.88 6.42 6.15
C ASN A 121 27.12 7.74 5.84
N LEU A 122 25.81 7.76 6.10
CA LEU A 122 24.99 8.97 5.92
C LEU A 122 25.23 9.97 7.06
N VAL A 123 25.47 11.24 6.73
CA VAL A 123 25.55 12.34 7.70
C VAL A 123 24.34 13.25 7.55
N LEU A 124 23.62 13.47 8.65
CA LEU A 124 22.51 14.40 8.77
C LEU A 124 22.88 15.52 9.73
N VAL A 125 22.82 16.77 9.27
CA VAL A 125 23.04 17.95 10.10
C VAL A 125 21.76 18.78 10.08
N GLY A 126 21.06 18.83 11.20
CA GLY A 126 19.80 19.58 11.31
C GLY A 126 20.04 21.07 11.23
N ASN A 127 21.00 21.57 12.03
CA ASN A 127 21.39 22.98 12.07
C ASN A 127 22.90 23.11 12.32
N ILE A 128 23.55 24.05 11.64
CA ILE A 128 24.97 24.36 11.91
C ILE A 128 25.10 25.21 13.17
N ALA A 129 24.10 26.06 13.46
CA ALA A 129 24.04 26.93 14.62
C ALA A 129 22.79 26.63 15.48
N GLU A 130 22.89 26.89 16.78
CA GLU A 130 21.78 26.71 17.75
C GLU A 130 20.57 27.61 17.45
N ASN A 131 20.83 28.81 16.90
CA ASN A 131 19.83 29.77 16.43
C ASN A 131 19.86 29.84 14.90
N PRO A 132 19.28 28.87 14.17
CA PRO A 132 19.38 28.80 12.73
C PRO A 132 18.62 29.97 12.09
N THR A 133 19.23 30.59 11.08
CA THR A 133 18.58 31.61 10.23
C THR A 133 17.78 31.00 9.07
N PHE A 134 17.75 29.67 8.99
CA PHE A 134 17.05 28.88 7.96
C PHE A 134 16.14 27.86 8.65
N SER A 135 15.19 27.29 7.90
CA SER A 135 14.23 26.31 8.41
C SER A 135 14.95 25.20 9.19
N LYS A 136 14.50 24.93 10.42
CA LYS A 136 14.96 23.79 11.23
C LYS A 136 14.73 22.53 10.41
N GLY A 137 15.79 21.81 10.05
CA GLY A 137 15.66 20.46 9.52
C GLY A 137 14.93 19.61 10.55
N GLY A 138 13.63 19.41 10.37
CA GLY A 138 12.79 18.68 11.33
C GLY A 138 12.80 17.19 11.09
N VAL A 139 13.08 16.78 9.84
CA VAL A 139 13.02 15.39 9.38
C VAL A 139 14.36 15.04 8.74
N GLY A 140 15.04 14.04 9.28
CA GLY A 140 16.27 13.50 8.71
C GLY A 140 15.97 12.48 7.61
N ILE A 141 15.39 11.35 8.00
CA ILE A 141 14.95 10.29 7.10
C ILE A 141 13.46 10.11 7.30
N ARG A 142 12.70 10.17 6.20
CA ARG A 142 11.36 9.62 6.15
C ARG A 142 11.41 8.32 5.36
N GLY A 143 10.91 7.25 5.97
CA GLY A 143 10.91 5.92 5.38
C GLY A 143 10.17 5.86 4.03
N PRO A 144 10.21 4.70 3.36
CA PRO A 144 9.43 4.49 2.15
C PRO A 144 7.93 4.70 2.41
N LYS A 145 7.13 4.67 1.35
CA LYS A 145 5.68 4.64 1.49
C LYS A 145 5.20 3.30 2.04
N ASP A 146 5.77 2.22 1.52
CA ASP A 146 5.39 0.84 1.77
C ASP A 146 6.56 -0.11 1.47
N ASN A 147 7.41 -0.42 2.45
CA ASN A 147 8.40 -1.50 2.30
C ASN A 147 9.11 -1.85 3.60
N GLU A 148 9.50 -3.11 3.79
CA GLU A 148 10.31 -3.59 4.92
C GLU A 148 11.80 -3.79 4.57
N TYR A 149 12.22 -3.44 3.34
CA TYR A 149 13.62 -3.60 2.91
C TYR A 149 14.50 -2.36 3.10
N PHE A 150 14.00 -1.26 3.68
CA PHE A 150 14.82 -0.05 3.86
C PHE A 150 15.84 -0.24 4.99
N TYR A 151 17.14 -0.09 4.67
CA TYR A 151 18.25 -0.35 5.59
C TYR A 151 19.27 0.78 5.54
N VAL A 152 19.68 1.27 6.71
CA VAL A 152 20.66 2.34 6.89
C VAL A 152 21.77 1.86 7.83
N SER A 153 23.01 1.92 7.38
CA SER A 153 24.17 1.55 8.17
C SER A 153 25.15 2.72 8.26
N GLY A 154 25.61 3.05 9.46
CA GLY A 154 26.57 4.15 9.67
C GLY A 154 25.93 5.53 9.60
N LEU A 155 24.80 5.74 10.27
CA LEU A 155 24.13 7.03 10.33
C LEU A 155 24.80 7.96 11.36
N THR A 156 25.14 9.19 10.99
CA THR A 156 25.58 10.24 11.93
C THR A 156 24.57 11.38 11.95
N VAL A 157 23.98 11.66 13.11
CA VAL A 157 22.97 12.71 13.32
C VAL A 157 23.57 13.82 14.18
N ILE A 158 23.54 15.06 13.69
CA ILE A 158 24.15 16.22 14.33
C ILE A 158 23.14 17.37 14.46
N ASN A 159 23.00 17.94 15.65
CA ASN A 159 22.27 19.19 15.93
C ASN A 159 20.80 19.19 15.47
N TYR A 160 20.10 18.07 15.63
CA TYR A 160 18.63 18.03 15.53
C TYR A 160 17.95 18.48 16.84
N PHE A 161 18.70 18.60 17.93
CA PHE A 161 18.24 19.04 19.24
C PHE A 161 17.03 18.22 19.71
N THR A 162 15.87 18.85 19.81
CA THR A 162 14.61 18.21 20.22
C THR A 162 13.77 17.68 19.05
N SER A 163 14.24 17.81 17.81
CA SER A 163 13.56 17.24 16.65
C SER A 163 13.96 15.78 16.49
N ALA A 164 13.00 14.90 16.21
CA ALA A 164 13.26 13.50 15.95
C ALA A 164 13.55 13.28 14.45
N PRO A 165 14.79 12.97 14.03
CA PRO A 165 15.14 12.90 12.63
C PRO A 165 14.61 11.65 11.92
N LEU A 166 14.34 10.55 12.62
CA LEU A 166 13.90 9.30 12.00
C LEU A 166 12.38 9.18 12.06
N HIS A 167 11.74 9.32 10.91
CA HIS A 167 10.29 9.19 10.77
C HIS A 167 9.94 7.84 10.16
N GLY A 168 8.77 7.33 10.57
CA GLY A 168 8.16 6.12 10.01
C GLY A 168 7.90 6.18 8.51
N CYS A 169 7.28 5.13 7.99
CA CYS A 169 6.79 5.13 6.62
C CYS A 169 5.70 6.21 6.42
N PHE A 170 5.62 6.82 5.24
CA PHE A 170 4.79 8.02 5.03
C PHE A 170 3.27 7.74 4.94
N GLU A 171 2.86 6.50 4.69
CA GLU A 171 1.44 6.14 4.50
C GLU A 171 0.98 4.90 5.27
N THR A 172 1.89 4.04 5.75
CA THR A 172 1.52 2.78 6.37
C THR A 172 2.58 2.28 7.35
N THR A 173 2.33 1.16 8.03
CA THR A 173 3.34 0.51 8.86
C THR A 173 4.36 -0.25 8.01
N CYS A 174 5.63 -0.08 8.34
CA CYS A 174 6.72 -0.80 7.69
C CYS A 174 7.92 -0.95 8.63
N THR A 175 8.81 -1.87 8.28
CA THR A 175 10.04 -2.08 9.04
C THR A 175 11.25 -1.44 8.37
N MET A 176 12.03 -0.68 9.14
CA MET A 176 13.26 -0.04 8.70
C MET A 176 14.42 -0.46 9.59
N ARG A 177 15.53 -0.83 8.98
CA ARG A 177 16.72 -1.34 9.66
C ARG A 177 17.77 -0.26 9.87
N TYR A 178 18.37 -0.26 11.04
CA TYR A 178 19.45 0.64 11.39
C TYR A 178 20.57 -0.08 12.13
N GLU A 179 21.79 0.36 11.87
CA GLU A 179 22.98 0.02 12.67
C GLU A 179 24.01 1.16 12.62
N ARG A 180 24.95 1.13 13.56
CA ARG A 180 26.10 2.03 13.65
C ARG A 180 25.70 3.50 13.68
N ILE A 181 24.61 3.83 14.39
CA ILE A 181 24.14 5.20 14.53
C ILE A 181 25.00 5.97 15.55
N ARG A 182 25.29 7.24 15.25
CA ARG A 182 25.95 8.18 16.16
C ARG A 182 25.12 9.45 16.30
N TRP A 183 24.97 9.90 17.54
CA TRP A 183 24.14 11.05 17.90
C TRP A 183 25.00 12.17 18.49
N PHE A 184 24.85 13.39 17.97
CA PHE A 184 25.50 14.59 18.47
C PHE A 184 24.44 15.68 18.65
N ASN A 185 24.30 16.21 19.87
CA ASN A 185 23.34 17.27 20.21
C ASN A 185 21.92 17.02 19.66
N SER A 186 21.44 15.78 19.79
CA SER A 186 20.15 15.34 19.25
C SER A 186 19.53 14.37 20.26
N SER A 187 18.59 14.87 21.08
CA SER A 187 18.01 14.13 22.20
C SER A 187 16.79 13.30 21.80
N ARG A 188 16.06 13.70 20.74
CA ARG A 188 14.98 12.89 20.16
C ARG A 188 15.52 12.15 18.92
N ARG A 189 15.12 10.89 18.75
CA ARG A 189 15.67 9.95 17.76
C ARG A 189 14.63 9.57 16.71
N THR A 190 13.49 9.04 17.15
CA THR A 190 12.41 8.59 16.27
C THR A 190 11.12 9.36 16.52
N PHE A 191 10.30 9.43 15.49
CA PHE A 191 8.96 10.02 15.53
C PHE A 191 7.97 9.04 14.89
N SER A 192 6.95 8.67 15.66
CA SER A 192 5.83 7.85 15.22
C SER A 192 4.52 8.59 15.43
N TYR A 193 3.53 8.33 14.57
CA TYR A 193 2.14 8.73 14.79
C TYR A 193 1.21 7.91 13.90
N ASP A 194 -0.10 8.01 14.13
CA ASP A 194 -1.11 7.34 13.33
C ASP A 194 -0.99 7.68 11.84
N GLY A 195 -0.81 6.65 11.00
CA GLY A 195 -0.60 6.80 9.55
C GLY A 195 0.87 6.99 9.14
N GLN A 196 1.80 7.17 10.09
CA GLN A 196 3.25 7.08 9.86
C GLN A 196 3.96 6.30 10.96
N SER A 197 3.50 5.09 11.20
CA SER A 197 4.07 4.13 12.14
C SER A 197 5.26 3.40 11.50
N GLY A 198 6.48 3.73 11.91
CA GLY A 198 7.65 2.89 11.57
C GLY A 198 7.85 1.82 12.64
N ILE A 199 8.26 0.62 12.23
CA ILE A 199 8.98 -0.33 13.09
C ILE A 199 10.46 -0.09 12.82
N PHE A 200 11.16 0.58 13.73
CA PHE A 200 12.59 0.86 13.64
C PHE A 200 13.34 -0.30 14.30
N TRP A 201 13.94 -1.15 13.48
CA TRP A 201 14.76 -2.25 13.95
C TRP A 201 16.21 -1.81 14.09
N ASP A 202 16.70 -1.88 15.33
CA ASP A 202 18.07 -1.58 15.72
C ASP A 202 18.90 -2.86 15.82
N MET A 203 19.72 -3.11 14.81
CA MET A 203 20.44 -4.38 14.69
C MET A 203 21.58 -4.50 15.71
N ASP A 204 22.17 -3.38 16.15
CA ASP A 204 23.40 -3.38 16.96
C ASP A 204 23.29 -2.61 18.30
N GLY A 205 22.10 -2.08 18.62
CA GLY A 205 21.86 -1.36 19.88
C GLY A 205 22.18 0.13 19.82
N THR A 206 22.58 0.67 18.68
CA THR A 206 22.94 2.10 18.57
C THR A 206 21.74 3.05 18.54
N LEU A 207 20.52 2.54 18.35
CA LEU A 207 19.27 3.30 18.40
C LEU A 207 18.50 3.13 19.71
N THR A 208 18.49 1.94 20.29
CA THR A 208 17.63 1.49 21.41
C THR A 208 18.43 1.10 22.64
N GLY A 209 19.73 0.87 22.52
CA GLY A 209 20.56 0.31 23.59
C GLY A 209 20.50 -1.21 23.73
N TYR A 210 19.64 -1.88 22.95
CA TYR A 210 19.56 -3.34 22.92
C TYR A 210 20.00 -3.86 21.54
N PRO A 211 20.91 -4.85 21.47
CA PRO A 211 21.18 -5.51 20.21
C PRO A 211 19.88 -6.16 19.73
N ASN A 212 19.55 -5.97 18.44
CA ASN A 212 18.29 -6.46 17.88
C ASN A 212 17.05 -5.87 18.60
N GLY A 213 17.13 -4.61 19.04
CA GLY A 213 16.03 -3.87 19.65
C GLY A 213 15.10 -3.24 18.62
N PHE A 214 13.93 -2.80 19.05
CA PHE A 214 12.89 -2.24 18.19
C PHE A 214 12.30 -0.97 18.78
N VAL A 215 11.81 -0.09 17.92
CA VAL A 215 10.94 1.02 18.31
C VAL A 215 9.74 1.01 17.38
N SER A 216 8.53 1.17 17.91
CA SER A 216 7.32 1.35 17.10
C SER A 216 6.46 2.50 17.61
N LEU A 217 5.31 2.73 16.99
CA LEU A 217 4.28 3.58 17.60
C LEU A 217 3.89 3.02 18.97
N ASN A 218 3.65 3.91 19.92
CA ASN A 218 3.26 3.60 21.28
C ASN A 218 1.81 3.12 21.34
N TYR A 219 1.61 1.80 21.26
CA TYR A 219 0.33 1.16 21.52
C TYR A 219 0.32 0.55 22.92
N GLU A 220 -0.74 0.79 23.69
CA GLU A 220 -0.85 0.26 25.07
C GLU A 220 -0.79 -1.27 25.11
N TYR A 221 -1.33 -1.95 24.08
CA TYR A 221 -1.27 -3.41 23.96
C TYR A 221 0.16 -3.96 23.73
N ASN A 222 1.17 -3.10 23.53
CA ASN A 222 2.57 -3.48 23.38
C ASN A 222 3.43 -3.14 24.62
N HIS A 223 2.85 -2.71 25.75
CA HIS A 223 3.61 -2.34 26.96
C HIS A 223 3.99 -3.56 27.82
N PHE A 224 4.61 -4.58 27.22
CA PHE A 224 5.00 -5.79 27.95
C PHE A 224 6.08 -5.48 29.00
N PRO A 225 5.82 -5.68 30.30
CA PRO A 225 6.76 -5.33 31.37
C PRO A 225 8.11 -6.03 31.21
N GLY A 226 9.20 -5.26 31.35
CA GLY A 226 10.57 -5.78 31.22
C GLY A 226 11.04 -6.02 29.79
N ILE A 227 10.16 -5.88 28.80
CA ILE A 227 10.47 -6.02 27.37
C ILE A 227 10.33 -4.69 26.65
N CYS A 228 9.25 -3.96 26.93
CA CYS A 228 8.90 -2.71 26.27
C CYS A 228 8.79 -1.56 27.27
N SER A 229 9.31 -0.39 26.90
CA SER A 229 9.22 0.83 27.70
C SER A 229 9.08 2.06 26.81
N VAL A 230 8.31 3.04 27.31
CA VAL A 230 8.24 4.36 26.72
C VAL A 230 9.40 5.18 27.25
N VAL A 231 10.21 5.73 26.36
CA VAL A 231 11.36 6.57 26.70
C VAL A 231 11.30 7.86 25.90
N ASP A 232 11.81 8.94 26.48
CA ASP A 232 11.72 10.27 25.89
C ASP A 232 12.45 10.35 24.53
N GLU A 233 13.50 9.58 24.29
CA GLU A 233 14.21 9.60 23.03
C GLU A 233 13.31 9.26 21.82
N HIS A 234 12.20 8.55 22.02
CA HIS A 234 11.31 8.07 20.97
C HIS A 234 9.94 8.75 21.07
N VAL A 235 9.72 9.78 20.24
CA VAL A 235 8.50 10.60 20.30
C VAL A 235 7.29 9.77 19.86
N ASN A 236 6.32 9.65 20.76
CA ASN A 236 5.16 8.74 20.66
C ASN A 236 5.57 7.28 20.38
N GLY A 237 6.79 6.88 20.75
CA GLY A 237 7.30 5.56 20.48
C GLY A 237 7.34 4.68 21.73
N VAL A 238 7.20 3.38 21.53
CA VAL A 238 7.56 2.37 22.52
C VAL A 238 8.81 1.66 22.03
N MET A 239 9.81 1.55 22.91
CA MET A 239 11.06 0.83 22.66
C MET A 239 10.94 -0.56 23.27
N CYS A 240 11.23 -1.60 22.48
CA CYS A 240 11.18 -2.99 22.92
C CYS A 240 12.52 -3.68 22.66
N GLY A 241 13.04 -4.43 23.63
CA GLY A 241 14.32 -5.11 23.48
C GLY A 241 14.71 -5.89 24.72
N ALA A 242 15.65 -6.81 24.55
CA ALA A 242 16.26 -7.58 25.63
C ALA A 242 17.77 -7.66 25.41
N SER A 243 18.54 -7.86 26.47
CA SER A 243 20.01 -7.93 26.40
C SER A 243 20.54 -9.09 25.56
N ASP A 244 19.77 -10.15 25.43
CA ASP A 244 20.07 -11.31 24.58
C ASP A 244 19.60 -11.13 23.12
N GLY A 245 18.94 -10.01 22.82
CA GLY A 245 18.39 -9.73 21.50
C GLY A 245 17.32 -10.74 21.07
N SER A 246 16.54 -11.29 22.00
CA SER A 246 15.46 -12.27 21.71
C SER A 246 14.14 -11.64 21.26
N VAL A 247 13.89 -10.38 21.60
CA VAL A 247 12.62 -9.70 21.31
C VAL A 247 12.48 -9.44 19.82
N ARG A 248 11.32 -9.73 19.22
CA ARG A 248 11.02 -9.40 17.82
C ARG A 248 9.73 -8.61 17.72
N MET A 249 9.76 -7.53 16.95
CA MET A 249 8.57 -6.81 16.51
C MET A 249 8.33 -7.01 15.02
N ARG A 250 7.07 -7.11 14.65
CA ARG A 250 6.62 -7.47 13.31
C ARG A 250 5.39 -6.69 12.94
N ARG A 251 5.26 -6.43 11.65
CA ARG A 251 4.00 -5.98 11.08
C ARG A 251 3.12 -7.19 10.82
N LEU A 252 1.89 -7.14 11.29
CA LEU A 252 0.79 -8.00 10.90
C LEU A 252 -0.26 -7.14 10.21
N LEU A 253 -0.41 -7.34 8.91
CA LEU A 253 -1.49 -6.72 8.16
C LEU A 253 -2.72 -7.62 8.26
N VAL A 254 -3.82 -7.06 8.76
CA VAL A 254 -5.15 -7.67 8.69
C VAL A 254 -5.93 -6.95 7.59
N ASN A 255 -6.28 -7.65 6.53
CA ASN A 255 -6.87 -7.05 5.33
C ASN A 255 -7.85 -8.02 4.65
N GLU A 256 -8.33 -7.66 3.46
CA GLU A 256 -9.25 -8.49 2.67
C GLU A 256 -10.48 -8.92 3.48
N GLN A 257 -10.92 -8.05 4.39
CA GLN A 257 -12.04 -8.34 5.26
C GLN A 257 -13.34 -8.39 4.47
N GLN A 258 -14.19 -9.34 4.84
CA GLN A 258 -15.61 -9.33 4.52
C GLN A 258 -16.42 -9.31 5.84
N PRO A 259 -17.51 -8.53 5.90
CA PRO A 259 -18.07 -7.75 4.81
C PRO A 259 -17.44 -6.34 4.72
N TRP A 260 -17.54 -5.67 3.56
CA TRP A 260 -16.96 -4.33 3.32
C TRP A 260 -17.46 -3.24 4.28
N GLN A 261 -18.53 -3.49 5.03
CA GLN A 261 -19.05 -2.61 6.09
C GLN A 261 -18.06 -2.42 7.25
N LEU A 262 -17.05 -3.29 7.34
CA LEU A 262 -15.94 -3.16 8.29
C LEU A 262 -14.89 -2.12 7.82
N ASP A 263 -14.96 -1.65 6.58
CA ASP A 263 -14.06 -0.63 6.06
C ASP A 263 -14.18 0.68 6.84
N GLY A 264 -13.01 1.25 7.17
CA GLY A 264 -12.93 2.50 7.91
C GLY A 264 -13.24 2.36 9.41
N LYS A 265 -13.50 1.15 9.91
CA LYS A 265 -13.68 0.87 11.33
C LYS A 265 -12.35 0.63 12.02
N ASP A 266 -12.19 1.06 13.26
CA ASP A 266 -10.99 0.76 14.02
C ASP A 266 -11.02 -0.69 14.53
N MET A 267 -9.87 -1.36 14.48
CA MET A 267 -9.68 -2.67 15.08
C MET A 267 -9.22 -2.49 16.53
N ASN A 268 -9.98 -3.06 17.44
CA ASN A 268 -9.61 -3.21 18.83
C ASN A 268 -8.59 -4.36 18.96
N VAL A 269 -7.46 -4.07 19.59
CA VAL A 269 -6.40 -5.04 19.85
C VAL A 269 -6.13 -5.07 21.35
N GLN A 270 -6.21 -6.26 21.93
CA GLN A 270 -5.99 -6.50 23.34
C GLN A 270 -4.91 -7.57 23.55
N THR A 271 -4.08 -7.36 24.56
CA THR A 271 -3.10 -8.33 25.05
C THR A 271 -3.11 -8.33 26.58
N SER A 272 -2.22 -9.10 27.20
CA SER A 272 -1.98 -9.00 28.65
C SER A 272 -1.36 -7.66 29.08
N ALA A 273 -0.78 -6.89 28.15
CA ALA A 273 -0.15 -5.61 28.45
C ALA A 273 -1.14 -4.44 28.44
N GLY A 274 -2.19 -4.50 27.61
CA GLY A 274 -3.13 -3.42 27.48
C GLY A 274 -4.09 -3.57 26.31
N PHE A 275 -4.76 -2.47 25.99
CA PHE A 275 -5.78 -2.38 24.94
C PHE A 275 -5.57 -1.10 24.14
N ASP A 276 -5.66 -1.19 22.82
CA ASP A 276 -5.66 -0.01 21.96
C ASP A 276 -6.48 -0.23 20.68
N ARG A 277 -6.69 0.86 19.93
CA ARG A 277 -7.38 0.87 18.64
C ARG A 277 -6.41 1.12 17.50
N VAL A 278 -6.34 0.17 16.59
CA VAL A 278 -5.60 0.30 15.33
C VAL A 278 -6.54 0.83 14.27
N LYS A 279 -6.19 1.98 13.68
CA LYS A 279 -7.00 2.62 12.64
C LYS A 279 -6.94 1.86 11.32
N TYR A 280 -8.06 1.85 10.60
CA TYR A 280 -8.12 1.33 9.24
C TYR A 280 -7.39 2.24 8.25
N ASP A 281 -6.51 1.67 7.44
CA ASP A 281 -5.80 2.35 6.37
C ASP A 281 -6.48 2.07 5.01
N THR A 282 -7.36 2.98 4.61
CA THR A 282 -8.09 2.90 3.34
C THR A 282 -7.21 3.11 2.10
N LYS A 283 -6.12 3.88 2.20
CA LYS A 283 -5.46 4.41 0.99
C LYS A 283 -4.53 3.41 0.30
N LYS A 284 -3.97 2.49 1.07
CA LYS A 284 -2.92 1.58 0.57
C LYS A 284 -3.15 0.14 0.92
N LEU A 285 -3.52 -0.12 2.16
CA LEU A 285 -3.65 -1.48 2.66
C LEU A 285 -5.05 -2.03 2.47
N SER A 286 -6.07 -1.17 2.54
CA SER A 286 -7.45 -1.60 2.70
C SER A 286 -7.55 -2.58 3.89
N GLY A 287 -7.03 -2.15 5.05
CA GLY A 287 -6.87 -3.02 6.21
C GLY A 287 -6.24 -2.32 7.42
N TRP A 288 -5.89 -3.12 8.44
CA TRP A 288 -5.27 -2.69 9.70
C TRP A 288 -3.81 -3.14 9.77
N PRO A 289 -2.85 -2.20 9.85
CA PRO A 289 -1.45 -2.53 10.07
C PRO A 289 -1.12 -2.66 11.56
N VAL A 290 -1.36 -3.83 12.13
CA VAL A 290 -1.10 -4.12 13.54
C VAL A 290 0.40 -4.35 13.77
N VAL A 291 0.97 -3.74 14.80
CA VAL A 291 2.36 -3.98 15.21
C VAL A 291 2.37 -4.98 16.35
N ILE A 292 2.95 -6.14 16.14
CA ILE A 292 2.94 -7.23 17.12
C ILE A 292 4.33 -7.53 17.65
N VAL A 293 4.40 -7.93 18.92
CA VAL A 293 5.56 -8.52 19.58
C VAL A 293 5.44 -10.04 19.52
N GLU A 294 6.51 -10.72 19.11
CA GLU A 294 6.52 -12.18 19.01
C GLU A 294 6.30 -12.88 20.38
N ASN A 295 5.77 -14.10 20.34
CA ASN A 295 5.48 -14.93 21.52
C ASN A 295 4.48 -14.30 22.49
N GLN A 296 3.62 -13.41 21.99
CA GLN A 296 2.49 -12.83 22.73
C GLN A 296 1.17 -13.22 22.07
N THR A 297 0.10 -13.24 22.87
CA THR A 297 -1.27 -13.50 22.41
C THR A 297 -1.98 -12.18 22.17
N PHE A 298 -2.61 -12.06 21.00
CA PHE A 298 -3.38 -10.89 20.60
C PHE A 298 -4.83 -11.28 20.37
N ASP A 299 -5.73 -10.65 21.11
CA ASP A 299 -7.18 -10.72 20.90
C ASP A 299 -7.60 -9.53 20.04
N MET A 300 -8.07 -9.81 18.83
CA MET A 300 -8.45 -8.79 17.85
C MET A 300 -9.96 -8.85 17.57
N ARG A 301 -10.59 -7.67 17.51
CA ARG A 301 -12.02 -7.52 17.16
C ARG A 301 -12.28 -6.17 16.50
N VAL A 302 -13.39 -6.06 15.78
CA VAL A 302 -13.93 -4.76 15.34
C VAL A 302 -15.24 -4.56 16.09
N ASP A 303 -15.42 -3.41 16.74
CA ASP A 303 -16.68 -3.08 17.44
C ASP A 303 -17.77 -2.71 16.42
N ASP A 304 -18.21 -3.67 15.62
CA ASP A 304 -19.29 -3.52 14.64
C ASP A 304 -20.30 -4.67 14.79
N PRO A 305 -21.62 -4.42 14.59
CA PRO A 305 -22.61 -5.49 14.57
C PRO A 305 -22.40 -6.48 13.42
N ASN A 306 -21.67 -6.09 12.37
CA ASN A 306 -21.24 -7.03 11.35
C ASN A 306 -20.01 -7.79 11.86
N ASP A 307 -20.07 -9.11 11.77
CA ASP A 307 -18.99 -9.98 12.16
C ASP A 307 -18.07 -10.30 10.97
N PHE A 308 -16.82 -10.68 11.23
CA PHE A 308 -15.91 -11.12 10.17
C PHE A 308 -16.45 -12.39 9.51
N GLN A 309 -16.68 -12.34 8.19
CA GLN A 309 -16.96 -13.50 7.35
C GLN A 309 -15.68 -14.08 6.78
N GLU A 310 -14.78 -13.19 6.39
CA GLU A 310 -13.46 -13.50 5.85
C GLU A 310 -12.48 -12.42 6.28
N LEU A 311 -11.22 -12.80 6.44
CA LEU A 311 -10.10 -11.89 6.63
C LEU A 311 -8.79 -12.59 6.27
N ALA A 312 -7.84 -11.81 5.72
CA ALA A 312 -6.50 -12.26 5.45
C ALA A 312 -5.52 -11.71 6.50
N PHE A 313 -4.52 -12.53 6.82
CA PHE A 313 -3.39 -12.16 7.66
C PHE A 313 -2.11 -12.20 6.84
N THR A 314 -1.51 -11.03 6.63
CA THR A 314 -0.18 -10.93 6.03
C THR A 314 0.83 -10.56 7.10
N TYR A 315 1.57 -11.57 7.57
CA TYR A 315 2.75 -11.37 8.41
C TYR A 315 3.91 -10.81 7.59
N SER A 316 4.78 -10.03 8.23
CA SER A 316 5.92 -9.31 7.63
C SER A 316 6.60 -10.04 6.45
N VAL A 317 7.13 -9.30 5.48
CA VAL A 317 7.64 -9.89 4.23
C VAL A 317 8.66 -10.99 4.50
N ARG A 318 8.48 -12.14 3.84
CA ARG A 318 9.29 -13.36 4.06
C ARG A 318 10.81 -13.12 4.12
N PRO A 319 11.43 -12.33 3.23
CA PRO A 319 12.89 -12.18 3.28
C PRO A 319 13.37 -11.40 4.50
N TYR A 320 12.55 -10.49 5.04
CA TYR A 320 12.85 -9.80 6.28
C TYR A 320 12.86 -10.76 7.48
N VAL A 321 11.86 -11.66 7.55
CA VAL A 321 11.79 -12.71 8.58
C VAL A 321 13.03 -13.60 8.52
N PHE A 322 13.44 -13.99 7.31
CA PHE A 322 14.60 -14.87 7.12
C PHE A 322 15.91 -14.18 7.54
N GLU A 323 16.08 -12.91 7.20
CA GLU A 323 17.26 -12.14 7.58
C GLU A 323 17.40 -11.99 9.10
N ALA A 324 16.30 -11.71 9.81
CA ALA A 324 16.28 -11.59 11.27
C ALA A 324 16.69 -12.87 12.00
N LEU A 325 16.55 -14.01 11.34
CA LEU A 325 16.91 -15.33 11.84
C LEU A 325 18.26 -15.81 11.31
N GLY A 326 19.00 -14.97 10.57
CA GLY A 326 20.31 -15.29 9.99
C GLY A 326 20.26 -16.15 8.73
N TYR A 327 19.08 -16.36 8.14
CA TYR A 327 18.84 -17.20 6.96
C TYR A 327 18.79 -16.38 5.67
N ILE A 328 19.79 -15.53 5.40
CA ILE A 328 19.78 -14.72 4.16
C ILE A 328 19.87 -15.59 2.89
N TYR A 329 20.39 -16.83 3.00
CA TYR A 329 20.67 -17.70 1.84
C TYR A 329 20.09 -19.13 1.93
N ASN A 330 19.47 -19.51 3.05
CA ASN A 330 18.88 -20.83 3.21
C ASN A 330 17.38 -20.72 2.92
N GLN A 331 16.91 -21.29 1.80
CA GLN A 331 15.51 -21.27 1.37
C GLN A 331 14.56 -22.12 2.25
N THR A 332 15.04 -22.63 3.38
CA THR A 332 14.23 -23.35 4.36
C THR A 332 13.44 -22.36 5.19
N THR A 333 12.12 -22.52 5.25
CA THR A 333 11.25 -21.72 6.13
C THR A 333 11.69 -21.93 7.59
N PRO A 334 12.12 -20.89 8.32
CA PRO A 334 12.34 -20.97 9.75
C PRO A 334 11.02 -21.38 10.40
N MET A 335 11.04 -22.44 11.21
CA MET A 335 9.86 -22.91 11.96
C MET A 335 9.78 -22.28 13.36
N ASP A 336 10.68 -21.34 13.67
CA ASP A 336 10.94 -20.90 15.05
C ASP A 336 10.18 -19.62 15.44
N GLU A 337 9.54 -18.91 14.50
CA GLU A 337 8.66 -17.77 14.81
C GLU A 337 7.18 -18.19 14.69
N ALA A 338 6.39 -17.92 15.73
CA ALA A 338 4.95 -18.16 15.74
C ALA A 338 4.19 -16.97 16.35
N ILE A 339 2.98 -16.75 15.84
CA ILE A 339 2.02 -15.81 16.40
C ILE A 339 0.72 -16.56 16.65
N ILE A 340 0.09 -16.28 17.79
CA ILE A 340 -1.24 -16.81 18.12
C ILE A 340 -2.20 -15.63 18.10
N VAL A 341 -3.09 -15.63 17.13
CA VAL A 341 -4.12 -14.60 16.96
C VAL A 341 -5.47 -15.22 17.29
N HIS A 342 -6.17 -14.64 18.24
CA HIS A 342 -7.57 -14.95 18.47
C HIS A 342 -8.42 -13.88 17.80
N VAL A 343 -9.22 -14.31 16.82
CA VAL A 343 -10.25 -13.46 16.22
C VAL A 343 -11.53 -13.74 16.97
N ASN A 344 -11.97 -12.77 17.77
CA ASN A 344 -13.22 -12.88 18.50
C ASN A 344 -14.36 -12.39 17.62
N PHE A 345 -15.22 -13.34 17.26
CA PHE A 345 -16.48 -13.09 16.58
C PHE A 345 -17.50 -12.60 17.59
N THR A 346 -18.30 -11.60 17.22
CA THR A 346 -19.42 -11.23 18.09
C THR A 346 -20.53 -12.29 17.98
N ASP A 347 -21.14 -12.59 19.12
CA ASP A 347 -22.21 -13.55 19.38
C ASP A 347 -23.55 -13.21 18.68
N TRP A 348 -23.57 -12.24 17.77
CA TRP A 348 -24.76 -11.82 17.02
C TRP A 348 -25.27 -12.86 16.01
N ARG A 349 -24.62 -14.02 15.86
CA ARG A 349 -25.11 -15.12 15.03
C ARG A 349 -26.42 -15.75 15.54
N ASP A 350 -26.82 -15.48 16.79
CA ASP A 350 -28.03 -16.07 17.39
C ASP A 350 -29.35 -15.31 17.11
N HIS A 351 -29.34 -14.26 16.28
CA HIS A 351 -30.55 -13.51 15.91
C HIS A 351 -30.84 -13.39 14.42
N TYR A 352 -30.36 -14.34 13.60
CA TYR A 352 -31.19 -14.75 12.47
C TYR A 352 -32.21 -15.76 13.00
N ASP A 353 -33.36 -15.25 13.43
CA ASP A 353 -34.54 -16.06 13.71
C ASP A 353 -34.99 -16.70 12.38
N ALA A 354 -34.41 -17.86 12.08
CA ALA A 354 -34.74 -18.69 10.93
C ALA A 354 -36.19 -19.23 10.98
N SER A 355 -36.97 -18.87 12.01
CA SER A 355 -38.39 -19.22 12.09
C SER A 355 -39.29 -18.32 11.26
N ASP A 356 -38.81 -17.16 10.79
CA ASP A 356 -39.60 -16.25 9.91
C ASP A 356 -39.07 -16.15 8.47
N SER A 357 -37.91 -16.74 8.17
CA SER A 357 -37.49 -16.99 6.80
C SER A 357 -37.95 -18.37 6.37
N ARG A 358 -39.10 -18.44 5.69
CA ARG A 358 -39.43 -19.59 4.86
C ARG A 358 -38.26 -19.84 3.92
N ALA A 359 -37.48 -20.87 4.24
CA ALA A 359 -36.51 -21.46 3.33
C ALA A 359 -37.24 -21.77 2.02
N LEU A 360 -37.04 -20.91 1.03
CA LEU A 360 -37.37 -21.23 -0.35
C LEU A 360 -36.40 -22.32 -0.75
N LEU A 361 -36.93 -23.55 -0.83
CA LEU A 361 -36.27 -24.66 -1.50
C LEU A 361 -35.67 -24.17 -2.81
N PRO A 362 -34.48 -24.65 -3.21
CA PRO A 362 -33.85 -24.26 -4.46
C PRO A 362 -34.79 -24.64 -5.61
N GLN A 363 -35.50 -23.65 -6.14
CA GLN A 363 -36.16 -23.79 -7.41
C GLN A 363 -35.06 -23.74 -8.46
N VAL A 364 -34.81 -24.89 -9.08
CA VAL A 364 -34.15 -24.95 -10.38
C VAL A 364 -35.06 -24.20 -11.35
N VAL A 365 -34.83 -22.89 -11.50
CA VAL A 365 -35.46 -22.09 -12.54
C VAL A 365 -34.63 -22.25 -13.80
N PRO A 366 -35.19 -22.81 -14.89
CA PRO A 366 -34.49 -22.89 -16.15
C PRO A 366 -34.36 -21.49 -16.78
N SER A 367 -33.13 -21.15 -17.15
CA SER A 367 -32.75 -20.18 -18.19
C SER A 367 -33.10 -18.69 -18.04
N SER A 368 -32.89 -18.08 -16.87
CA SER A 368 -32.69 -16.61 -16.82
C SER A 368 -31.19 -16.30 -16.80
N GLY A 369 -30.76 -15.36 -17.65
CA GLY A 369 -29.38 -14.89 -17.70
C GLY A 369 -28.96 -14.18 -16.42
N ARG A 370 -27.66 -13.96 -16.27
CA ARG A 370 -27.05 -13.48 -15.03
C ARG A 370 -26.60 -12.03 -15.15
N LEU A 371 -27.08 -11.16 -14.26
CA LEU A 371 -26.55 -9.80 -14.11
C LEU A 371 -25.51 -9.79 -12.98
N VAL A 372 -24.25 -9.51 -13.34
CA VAL A 372 -23.13 -9.47 -12.39
C VAL A 372 -22.64 -8.04 -12.25
N GLN A 373 -22.31 -7.63 -11.02
CA GLN A 373 -21.76 -6.31 -10.73
C GLN A 373 -20.45 -6.43 -9.95
N GLY A 374 -19.40 -5.73 -10.36
CA GLY A 374 -18.12 -5.75 -9.62
C GLY A 374 -17.13 -4.65 -9.99
N GLY A 375 -15.95 -4.69 -9.35
CA GLY A 375 -14.78 -3.91 -9.75
C GLY A 375 -14.11 -4.47 -11.01
N ALA A 376 -13.09 -3.79 -11.51
CA ALA A 376 -12.40 -4.19 -12.74
C ALA A 376 -11.77 -5.58 -12.61
N ASP A 377 -11.22 -5.91 -11.44
CA ASP A 377 -10.60 -7.21 -11.17
C ASP A 377 -11.64 -8.33 -11.04
N ALA A 378 -12.74 -8.07 -10.34
CA ALA A 378 -13.82 -9.03 -10.13
C ALA A 378 -14.53 -9.45 -11.44
N VAL A 379 -14.55 -8.57 -12.45
CA VAL A 379 -15.17 -8.88 -13.75
C VAL A 379 -14.19 -9.51 -14.75
N ARG A 380 -12.91 -9.69 -14.38
CA ARG A 380 -11.86 -10.17 -15.29
C ARG A 380 -12.12 -11.58 -15.83
N CYS A 381 -12.68 -12.51 -15.06
CA CYS A 381 -13.00 -13.86 -15.58
C CYS A 381 -14.08 -13.84 -16.67
N PHE A 382 -15.01 -12.89 -16.65
CA PHE A 382 -16.08 -12.85 -17.65
C PHE A 382 -15.59 -12.43 -19.03
N TYR A 383 -14.40 -11.82 -19.14
CA TYR A 383 -13.74 -11.59 -20.43
C TYR A 383 -13.33 -12.89 -21.15
N LYS A 384 -13.30 -14.02 -20.43
CA LYS A 384 -13.06 -15.36 -20.98
C LYS A 384 -14.34 -16.19 -21.12
N GLU A 385 -15.50 -15.72 -20.62
CA GLU A 385 -16.76 -16.46 -20.65
C GLU A 385 -17.44 -16.33 -22.04
N PRO A 386 -17.60 -17.41 -22.81
CA PRO A 386 -18.15 -17.33 -24.16
C PRO A 386 -19.58 -16.78 -24.17
N GLY A 387 -19.83 -15.77 -24.99
CA GLY A 387 -21.14 -15.15 -25.13
C GLY A 387 -21.50 -14.14 -24.04
N ALA A 388 -20.61 -13.87 -23.08
CA ALA A 388 -20.80 -12.84 -22.08
C ALA A 388 -20.79 -11.43 -22.69
N ILE A 389 -21.53 -10.52 -22.06
CA ILE A 389 -21.53 -9.09 -22.37
C ILE A 389 -20.90 -8.34 -21.20
N ILE A 390 -19.88 -7.55 -21.48
CA ILE A 390 -19.19 -6.72 -20.49
C ILE A 390 -19.62 -5.27 -20.66
N VAL A 391 -20.15 -4.67 -19.60
CA VAL A 391 -20.45 -3.24 -19.56
C VAL A 391 -19.39 -2.53 -18.74
N ASN A 392 -18.48 -1.82 -19.42
CA ASN A 392 -17.37 -1.10 -18.81
C ASN A 392 -17.72 0.38 -18.60
N CYS A 393 -18.03 0.71 -17.35
CA CYS A 393 -18.30 2.07 -16.88
C CYS A 393 -17.05 2.75 -16.26
N ALA A 394 -15.85 2.15 -16.37
CA ALA A 394 -14.63 2.67 -15.76
C ALA A 394 -14.05 3.89 -16.50
N ARG A 395 -14.31 4.00 -17.81
CA ARG A 395 -13.79 5.08 -18.65
C ARG A 395 -14.41 6.43 -18.25
N ARG A 396 -13.60 7.48 -18.15
CA ARG A 396 -14.06 8.83 -17.74
C ARG A 396 -14.31 9.80 -18.90
N THR A 397 -13.76 9.52 -20.09
CA THR A 397 -13.82 10.40 -21.25
C THR A 397 -13.93 9.62 -22.56
N GLY A 398 -14.46 10.24 -23.61
CA GLY A 398 -14.66 9.64 -24.93
C GLY A 398 -16.14 9.42 -25.26
N SER A 399 -16.40 8.82 -26.41
CA SER A 399 -17.75 8.44 -26.84
C SER A 399 -18.05 7.00 -26.45
N ALA A 400 -19.32 6.67 -26.25
CA ALA A 400 -19.76 5.29 -26.09
C ALA A 400 -19.45 4.49 -27.35
N SER A 401 -19.03 3.24 -27.17
CA SER A 401 -18.69 2.35 -28.27
C SER A 401 -18.83 0.89 -27.85
N VAL A 402 -19.15 0.03 -28.80
CA VAL A 402 -19.21 -1.43 -28.61
C VAL A 402 -18.05 -2.08 -29.36
N GLU A 403 -17.32 -2.96 -28.69
CA GLU A 403 -16.19 -3.71 -29.23
C GLU A 403 -16.43 -5.21 -29.05
N VAL A 404 -16.16 -6.02 -30.06
CA VAL A 404 -16.22 -7.49 -29.95
C VAL A 404 -14.81 -8.05 -29.86
N ARG A 405 -14.52 -8.85 -28.82
CA ARG A 405 -13.25 -9.56 -28.62
C ARG A 405 -13.51 -11.04 -28.45
N GLY A 406 -13.26 -11.82 -29.51
CA GLY A 406 -13.64 -13.23 -29.53
C GLY A 406 -15.16 -13.37 -29.43
N ASP A 407 -15.63 -14.17 -28.48
CA ASP A 407 -17.07 -14.39 -28.22
C ASP A 407 -17.67 -13.42 -27.18
N VAL A 408 -16.90 -12.39 -26.77
CA VAL A 408 -17.32 -11.41 -25.74
C VAL A 408 -17.58 -10.05 -26.37
N GLU A 409 -18.72 -9.46 -26.04
CA GLU A 409 -19.12 -8.11 -26.47
C GLU A 409 -18.89 -7.11 -25.33
N ILE A 410 -18.18 -6.02 -25.59
CA ILE A 410 -17.75 -5.05 -24.59
C ILE A 410 -18.34 -3.67 -24.91
N TYR A 411 -19.20 -3.19 -24.03
CA TYR A 411 -19.80 -1.87 -24.06
C TYR A 411 -18.92 -0.91 -23.26
N TRP A 412 -18.21 -0.04 -23.96
CA TRP A 412 -17.43 1.04 -23.35
C TRP A 412 -18.34 2.24 -23.13
N LEU A 413 -18.72 2.52 -21.89
CA LEU A 413 -19.69 3.55 -21.52
C LEU A 413 -19.04 4.62 -20.63
N PRO A 414 -18.44 5.69 -21.22
CA PRO A 414 -17.74 6.68 -20.44
C PRO A 414 -18.67 7.45 -19.50
N MET A 415 -18.34 7.51 -18.22
CA MET A 415 -19.06 8.31 -17.24
C MET A 415 -18.16 8.63 -16.03
N THR A 416 -18.56 9.65 -15.29
CA THR A 416 -17.94 10.08 -14.02
C THR A 416 -18.94 9.91 -12.89
N GLU A 417 -18.47 9.92 -11.66
CA GLU A 417 -19.32 9.84 -10.47
C GLU A 417 -20.32 11.01 -10.39
N ALA A 418 -19.93 12.18 -10.94
CA ALA A 418 -20.78 13.38 -10.96
C ALA A 418 -21.94 13.33 -11.96
N ASN A 419 -21.83 12.53 -13.03
CA ASN A 419 -22.86 12.45 -14.09
C ASN A 419 -23.43 11.04 -14.29
N MET A 420 -23.10 10.08 -13.42
CA MET A 420 -23.44 8.66 -13.62
C MET A 420 -24.95 8.40 -13.73
N GLN A 421 -25.80 9.12 -12.99
CA GLN A 421 -27.25 8.93 -13.06
C GLN A 421 -27.82 9.29 -14.44
N GLU A 422 -27.45 10.47 -14.95
CA GLU A 422 -27.88 10.95 -16.28
C GLU A 422 -27.27 10.09 -17.39
N ALA A 423 -25.99 9.76 -17.29
CA ALA A 423 -25.30 8.92 -18.26
C ALA A 423 -25.88 7.50 -18.32
N CYS A 424 -26.15 6.85 -17.19
CA CYS A 424 -26.77 5.52 -17.14
C CYS A 424 -28.15 5.52 -17.80
N SER A 425 -28.98 6.53 -17.51
CA SER A 425 -30.30 6.67 -18.13
C SER A 425 -30.19 6.82 -19.66
N GLY A 426 -29.25 7.65 -20.14
CA GLY A 426 -28.96 7.79 -21.57
C GLY A 426 -28.52 6.47 -22.21
N TYR A 427 -27.57 5.76 -21.60
CA TYR A 427 -27.08 4.48 -22.12
C TYR A 427 -28.11 3.36 -22.07
N LEU A 428 -29.00 3.34 -21.06
CA LEU A 428 -30.07 2.34 -20.99
C LEU A 428 -31.17 2.60 -22.02
N LYS A 429 -31.37 3.85 -22.44
CA LYS A 429 -32.23 4.15 -23.59
C LYS A 429 -31.66 3.57 -24.89
N ASP A 430 -30.34 3.66 -25.07
CA ASP A 430 -29.68 3.24 -26.31
C ASP A 430 -29.39 1.72 -26.35
N TYR A 431 -29.03 1.12 -25.21
CA TYR A 431 -28.55 -0.27 -25.13
C TYR A 431 -29.37 -1.18 -24.21
N GLY A 432 -30.29 -0.63 -23.40
CA GLY A 432 -31.00 -1.38 -22.36
C GLY A 432 -31.76 -2.58 -22.91
N GLN A 433 -32.48 -2.42 -24.02
CA GLN A 433 -33.22 -3.54 -24.63
C GLN A 433 -32.29 -4.66 -25.09
N THR A 434 -31.15 -4.34 -25.71
CA THR A 434 -30.16 -5.34 -26.13
C THR A 434 -29.61 -6.14 -24.95
N LEU A 435 -29.32 -5.47 -23.83
CA LEU A 435 -28.86 -6.12 -22.59
C LEU A 435 -29.96 -6.99 -21.97
N LEU A 436 -31.21 -6.54 -21.97
CA LEU A 436 -32.34 -7.34 -21.50
C LEU A 436 -32.57 -8.57 -22.36
N ASP A 437 -32.52 -8.44 -23.69
CA ASP A 437 -32.65 -9.57 -24.61
C ASP A 437 -31.53 -10.60 -24.40
N ALA A 438 -30.32 -10.15 -24.09
CA ALA A 438 -29.20 -11.03 -23.76
C ALA A 438 -29.45 -11.80 -22.46
N LEU A 439 -29.90 -11.11 -21.41
CA LEU A 439 -30.29 -11.75 -20.15
C LEU A 439 -31.44 -12.74 -20.37
N GLN A 440 -32.44 -12.41 -21.19
CA GLN A 440 -33.54 -13.32 -21.53
C GLN A 440 -33.08 -14.57 -22.30
N LYS A 441 -31.99 -14.46 -23.06
CA LYS A 441 -31.34 -15.58 -23.76
C LYS A 441 -30.40 -16.39 -22.87
N GLY A 442 -30.36 -16.13 -21.57
CA GLY A 442 -29.51 -16.86 -20.63
C GLY A 442 -28.05 -16.39 -20.61
N LYS A 443 -27.71 -15.27 -21.24
CA LYS A 443 -26.33 -14.74 -21.23
C LYS A 443 -25.98 -14.07 -19.90
N THR A 444 -24.68 -14.02 -19.60
CA THR A 444 -24.14 -13.18 -18.52
C THR A 444 -23.93 -11.75 -19.02
N VAL A 445 -24.46 -10.77 -18.28
CA VAL A 445 -24.15 -9.34 -18.43
C VAL A 445 -23.36 -8.91 -17.19
N ALA A 446 -22.08 -8.63 -17.35
CA ALA A 446 -21.19 -8.23 -16.25
C ALA A 446 -20.86 -6.73 -16.34
N VAL A 447 -21.25 -5.97 -15.32
CA VAL A 447 -21.11 -4.52 -15.25
C VAL A 447 -19.99 -4.16 -14.28
N HIS A 448 -19.00 -3.38 -14.74
CA HIS A 448 -17.89 -2.96 -13.88
C HIS A 448 -17.50 -1.49 -14.02
N CYS A 449 -16.89 -0.99 -12.95
CA CYS A 449 -16.11 0.23 -12.95
C CYS A 449 -14.80 -0.04 -12.18
N GLN A 450 -13.95 0.98 -11.98
CA GLN A 450 -12.64 0.76 -11.35
C GLN A 450 -12.74 0.02 -10.00
N GLU A 451 -13.60 0.50 -9.11
CA GLU A 451 -13.73 0.00 -7.72
C GLU A 451 -14.99 -0.83 -7.50
N GLY A 452 -15.91 -0.86 -8.48
CA GLY A 452 -17.17 -1.59 -8.35
C GLY A 452 -18.25 -0.93 -7.48
N VAL A 453 -18.02 0.23 -6.86
CA VAL A 453 -18.96 0.73 -5.84
C VAL A 453 -19.93 1.83 -6.28
N HIS A 454 -19.63 2.54 -7.38
CA HIS A 454 -20.42 3.72 -7.78
C HIS A 454 -21.08 3.55 -9.15
N ARG A 455 -20.29 3.66 -10.21
CA ARG A 455 -20.79 3.71 -11.60
C ARG A 455 -21.39 2.37 -12.05
N SER A 456 -20.75 1.26 -11.71
CA SER A 456 -21.25 -0.09 -12.01
C SER A 456 -22.52 -0.42 -11.24
N LEU A 457 -22.57 -0.07 -9.97
CA LEU A 457 -23.74 -0.29 -9.11
C LEU A 457 -24.95 0.50 -9.62
N GLU A 458 -24.78 1.79 -9.93
CA GLU A 458 -25.86 2.62 -10.46
C GLU A 458 -26.40 2.07 -11.80
N PHE A 459 -25.51 1.69 -12.72
CA PHE A 459 -25.91 1.10 -14.01
C PHE A 459 -26.67 -0.22 -13.82
N ALA A 460 -26.13 -1.13 -12.99
CA ALA A 460 -26.76 -2.42 -12.71
C ALA A 460 -28.14 -2.25 -12.06
N LYS A 461 -28.27 -1.32 -11.10
CA LYS A 461 -29.54 -0.99 -10.45
C LYS A 461 -30.58 -0.49 -11.45
N GLN A 462 -30.22 0.46 -12.32
CA GLN A 462 -31.16 0.98 -13.32
C GLN A 462 -31.54 -0.08 -14.37
N LEU A 463 -30.61 -0.95 -14.78
CA LEU A 463 -30.91 -2.07 -15.69
C LEU A 463 -31.88 -3.08 -15.04
N HIS A 464 -31.70 -3.37 -13.75
CA HIS A 464 -32.61 -4.24 -12.99
C HIS A 464 -34.01 -3.63 -12.85
N LEU A 465 -34.11 -2.32 -12.59
CA LEU A 465 -35.39 -1.59 -12.58
C LEU A 465 -36.08 -1.60 -13.95
N LEU A 466 -35.31 -1.46 -15.04
CA LEU A 466 -35.84 -1.55 -16.40
C LEU A 466 -36.39 -2.96 -16.67
N ALA A 467 -35.69 -4.00 -16.24
CA ALA A 467 -36.12 -5.37 -16.43
C ALA A 467 -37.44 -5.70 -15.69
N THR A 468 -37.59 -5.18 -14.47
CA THR A 468 -38.76 -5.43 -13.62
C THR A 468 -39.97 -4.59 -14.05
N SER A 469 -39.78 -3.33 -14.46
CA SER A 469 -40.87 -2.47 -14.94
C SER A 469 -41.52 -2.96 -16.24
N THR A 470 -40.74 -3.55 -17.16
CA THR A 470 -41.26 -4.07 -18.44
C THR A 470 -42.24 -5.26 -18.25
N SER A 471 -42.23 -5.89 -17.08
CA SER A 471 -43.11 -7.02 -16.76
C SER A 471 -44.54 -6.63 -16.33
N GLY A 472 -44.76 -5.35 -15.98
CA GLY A 472 -46.00 -4.90 -15.33
C GLY A 472 -47.10 -4.32 -16.23
N ASP A 473 -46.83 -4.02 -17.51
CA ASP A 473 -47.68 -3.11 -18.31
C ASP A 473 -48.35 -3.74 -19.54
N LYS A 474 -48.53 -5.07 -19.58
CA LYS A 474 -49.30 -5.74 -20.64
C LYS A 474 -50.68 -6.17 -20.15
N GLY A 475 -51.67 -5.29 -20.30
CA GLY A 475 -53.07 -5.67 -20.36
C GLY A 475 -53.43 -6.13 -21.78
N SER A 476 -53.50 -7.45 -22.03
CA SER A 476 -54.28 -8.05 -23.12
C SER A 476 -54.23 -9.59 -23.12
N ASP A 477 -55.34 -10.18 -23.54
CA ASP A 477 -55.79 -11.58 -23.41
C ASP A 477 -55.06 -12.64 -24.28
N GLU A 478 -53.73 -12.80 -24.17
CA GLU A 478 -53.08 -14.06 -24.63
C GLU A 478 -51.93 -14.51 -23.72
N PRO A 479 -51.82 -15.81 -23.37
CA PRO A 479 -50.76 -16.32 -22.51
C PRO A 479 -49.46 -16.48 -23.31
N GLY A 480 -48.76 -15.37 -23.55
CA GLY A 480 -47.34 -15.40 -23.90
C GLY A 480 -46.48 -15.83 -22.71
N PRO A 481 -45.29 -16.40 -22.94
CA PRO A 481 -44.41 -16.86 -21.87
C PRO A 481 -44.06 -15.69 -20.93
N ARG A 482 -44.45 -15.82 -19.65
CA ARG A 482 -44.07 -14.87 -18.59
C ARG A 482 -42.56 -14.86 -18.43
N LEU A 483 -41.97 -13.68 -18.36
CA LEU A 483 -40.56 -13.53 -17.98
C LEU A 483 -40.39 -14.08 -16.57
N ALA A 484 -39.47 -15.05 -16.42
CA ALA A 484 -39.02 -15.47 -15.11
C ALA A 484 -38.41 -14.26 -14.39
N PRO A 485 -38.61 -14.11 -13.06
CA PRO A 485 -37.92 -13.09 -12.30
C PRO A 485 -36.41 -13.23 -12.54
N LEU A 486 -35.75 -12.12 -12.87
CA LEU A 486 -34.30 -12.10 -12.88
C LEU A 486 -33.80 -12.44 -11.48
N ALA A 487 -32.79 -13.31 -11.40
CA ALA A 487 -32.08 -13.52 -10.15
C ALA A 487 -31.53 -12.18 -9.63
N GLU A 488 -31.37 -12.08 -8.30
CA GLU A 488 -30.83 -10.92 -7.62
C GLU A 488 -29.49 -10.46 -8.25
N ILE A 489 -29.16 -9.17 -8.11
CA ILE A 489 -27.87 -8.64 -8.57
C ILE A 489 -26.79 -9.41 -7.81
N ALA A 490 -26.07 -10.27 -8.53
CA ALA A 490 -24.98 -11.04 -7.95
C ALA A 490 -23.73 -10.14 -7.92
N GLU A 491 -23.22 -9.89 -6.72
CA GLU A 491 -21.89 -9.31 -6.56
C GLU A 491 -20.84 -10.35 -7.00
N ALA A 492 -19.89 -9.92 -7.82
CA ALA A 492 -18.77 -10.77 -8.22
C ALA A 492 -17.82 -10.98 -7.03
N GLY A 493 -18.15 -11.94 -6.16
CA GLY A 493 -17.40 -12.26 -4.93
C GLY A 493 -16.48 -13.48 -5.04
N GLY A 494 -16.02 -13.86 -6.23
CA GLY A 494 -15.14 -15.01 -6.42
C GLY A 494 -13.80 -14.61 -7.04
N GLU A 495 -12.70 -15.08 -6.44
CA GLU A 495 -11.39 -15.08 -7.09
C GLU A 495 -11.47 -15.88 -8.39
N CYS A 496 -11.29 -15.21 -9.52
CA CYS A 496 -11.05 -15.87 -10.78
C CYS A 496 -9.66 -16.51 -10.68
N SER A 497 -9.56 -17.84 -10.51
CA SER A 497 -8.26 -18.50 -10.51
C SER A 497 -7.55 -18.26 -11.85
N ASP A 498 -6.37 -17.66 -11.80
CA ASP A 498 -5.47 -17.48 -12.95
C ASP A 498 -4.82 -18.85 -13.29
N ASP A 499 -5.62 -19.82 -13.72
CA ASP A 499 -5.10 -20.99 -14.42
C ASP A 499 -4.76 -20.57 -15.86
N ASP A 500 -3.58 -19.98 -16.04
CA ASP A 500 -2.91 -19.90 -17.33
C ASP A 500 -2.39 -21.31 -17.68
N GLY A 501 -3.31 -22.16 -18.15
CA GLY A 501 -2.98 -23.41 -18.81
C GLY A 501 -2.31 -23.14 -20.17
N SER A 502 -0.98 -23.05 -20.18
CA SER A 502 -0.13 -23.24 -21.36
C SER A 502 0.95 -24.27 -21.08
#